data_AF-A0A1X7UPF9-F1
#
_entry.id   AF-A0A1X7UPF9-F1
#
_cell.length_a   1.000
_cell.length_b   1.000
_cell.length_c   1.000
_cell.angle_alpha   90.00
_cell.angle_beta   90.00
_cell.angle_gamma   90.00
#
_symmetry.space_group_name_H-M   'P 1'
#
loop_
_entity.id
_entity.type
_entity.pdbx_description
1 polymer ?
#
loop_
_entity_poly.entity_id
_entity_poly.type
_entity_poly.pdbx_seq_one_letter_code
_entity_poly.pdbx_strand_id
1 'polypeptide(L)'
;MKYSASIFVLVILVFSFTDCQYQPTWDSLDKRPLPDWYDEAKVGIFMHWGVYSVPSFGSEWFWYKWKGTKDSTYIEFMEKNYPPGFSYADFAPMFKAEFYDPTKWAALFQQSGAKYVVLTSKHHEGFTNWPSKTSWNWNAMDTGPHRDLVGDLAAAIRNSTDIHFDWISAFVLSCLDSPIQS
;
A
#
# COMPACT_ATOMS: atom_id res chain seq x y z
N MET A 1 6.39 -52.61 58.04
CA MET A 1 5.57 -52.33 56.84
C MET A 1 4.81 -51.03 57.01
N LYS A 2 5.28 -49.93 56.42
CA LYS A 2 4.45 -48.75 56.11
C LYS A 2 5.00 -48.15 54.81
N TYR A 3 4.26 -48.29 53.72
CA TYR A 3 4.58 -47.72 52.41
C TYR A 3 4.17 -46.24 52.43
N SER A 4 5.12 -45.33 52.19
CA SER A 4 4.82 -43.92 51.95
C SER A 4 4.78 -43.71 50.44
N ALA A 5 3.58 -43.45 49.91
CA ALA A 5 3.35 -43.22 48.49
C ALA A 5 3.91 -41.85 48.09
N SER A 6 4.87 -41.83 47.16
CA SER A 6 5.34 -40.61 46.50
C SER A 6 4.31 -40.15 45.47
N ILE A 7 3.75 -38.96 45.67
CA ILE A 7 2.87 -38.29 44.72
C ILE A 7 3.74 -37.65 43.63
N PHE A 8 3.65 -38.19 42.40
CA PHE A 8 4.24 -37.58 41.21
C PHE A 8 3.26 -36.52 40.69
N VAL A 9 3.60 -35.23 40.79
CA VAL A 9 2.83 -34.15 40.18
C VAL A 9 3.19 -34.09 38.70
N LEU A 10 2.25 -34.49 37.85
CA LEU A 10 2.36 -34.39 36.39
C LEU A 10 2.16 -32.93 35.97
N VAL A 11 3.23 -32.26 35.55
CA VAL A 11 3.16 -30.94 34.93
C VAL A 11 2.71 -31.11 33.48
N ILE A 12 1.44 -30.80 33.19
CA ILE A 12 0.92 -30.77 31.82
C ILE A 12 1.39 -29.46 31.17
N LEU A 13 2.36 -29.58 30.26
CA LEU A 13 2.73 -28.51 29.32
C LEU A 13 1.58 -28.32 28.32
N VAL A 14 0.78 -27.28 28.53
CA VAL A 14 -0.23 -26.85 27.56
C VAL A 14 0.49 -26.14 26.42
N PHE A 15 0.71 -26.85 25.31
CA PHE A 15 1.09 -26.22 24.05
C PHE A 15 -0.12 -25.45 23.53
N SER A 16 -0.09 -24.12 23.62
CA SER A 16 -1.00 -23.27 22.86
C SER A 16 -0.67 -23.41 21.39
N PHE A 17 -1.45 -24.22 20.67
CA PHE A 17 -1.49 -24.14 19.21
C PHE A 17 -2.07 -22.78 18.85
N THR A 18 -1.28 -21.95 18.18
CA THR A 18 -1.80 -20.75 17.52
C THR A 18 -2.63 -21.23 16.34
N ASP A 19 -3.93 -21.42 16.55
CA ASP A 19 -4.85 -21.71 15.44
C ASP A 19 -4.82 -20.52 14.48
N CYS A 20 -4.41 -20.79 13.24
CA CYS A 20 -4.63 -19.85 12.16
C CYS A 20 -6.15 -19.79 11.93
N GLN A 21 -6.79 -18.72 12.39
CA GLN A 21 -8.24 -18.51 12.35
C GLN A 21 -8.84 -18.67 10.94
N TYR A 22 -8.02 -18.55 9.88
CA TYR A 22 -8.42 -18.68 8.48
C TYR A 22 -7.52 -19.64 7.70
N GLN A 23 -8.11 -20.45 6.83
CA GLN A 23 -7.43 -21.31 5.86
C GLN A 23 -7.39 -20.62 4.48
N PRO A 24 -6.43 -20.95 3.60
CA PRO A 24 -6.34 -20.39 2.25
C PRO A 24 -7.37 -21.02 1.28
N THR A 25 -8.64 -21.06 1.71
CA THR A 25 -9.78 -21.56 0.93
C THR A 25 -10.92 -20.54 0.97
N TRP A 26 -11.71 -20.46 -0.10
CA TRP A 26 -12.84 -19.53 -0.19
C TRP A 26 -13.83 -19.71 0.96
N ASP A 27 -14.22 -20.96 1.25
CA ASP A 27 -15.12 -21.31 2.37
C ASP A 27 -14.63 -20.78 3.73
N SER A 28 -13.32 -20.62 3.92
CA SER A 28 -12.77 -20.06 5.15
C SER A 28 -12.71 -18.54 5.11
N LEU A 29 -12.31 -17.95 3.98
CA LEU A 29 -12.12 -16.50 3.84
C LEU A 29 -13.44 -15.74 3.77
N ASP A 30 -14.46 -16.32 3.15
CA ASP A 30 -15.81 -15.73 3.01
C ASP A 30 -16.55 -15.63 4.35
N LYS A 31 -16.09 -16.35 5.38
CA LYS A 31 -16.61 -16.25 6.75
C LYS A 31 -16.11 -15.01 7.49
N ARG A 32 -15.15 -14.27 6.94
CA ARG A 32 -14.57 -13.10 7.61
C ARG A 32 -15.60 -11.96 7.59
N PRO A 33 -16.09 -11.50 8.76
CA PRO A 33 -17.05 -10.41 8.79
C PRO A 33 -16.40 -9.12 8.31
N LEU A 34 -17.22 -8.20 7.78
CA LEU A 34 -16.79 -6.83 7.57
C LEU A 34 -16.46 -6.22 8.94
N PRO A 35 -15.29 -5.59 9.15
CA PRO A 35 -14.99 -4.91 10.40
C PRO A 35 -15.97 -3.74 10.62
N ASP A 36 -16.53 -3.63 11.83
CA ASP A 36 -17.55 -2.62 12.18
C ASP A 36 -17.08 -1.19 11.86
N TRP A 37 -15.81 -0.88 12.16
CA TRP A 37 -15.23 0.44 11.89
C TRP A 37 -15.35 0.86 10.42
N TYR A 38 -15.26 -0.09 9.47
CA TYR A 38 -15.29 0.23 8.04
C TYR A 38 -16.72 0.55 7.60
N ASP A 39 -17.71 -0.19 8.12
CA ASP A 39 -19.10 0.19 7.90
C ASP A 39 -19.38 1.56 8.50
N GLU A 40 -18.94 1.83 9.73
CA GLU A 40 -19.16 3.12 10.42
C GLU A 40 -18.43 4.31 9.78
N ALA A 41 -17.31 4.08 9.10
CA ALA A 41 -16.43 5.12 8.58
C ALA A 41 -17.12 6.03 7.54
N LYS A 42 -17.94 5.45 6.66
CA LYS A 42 -18.71 6.08 5.56
C LYS A 42 -17.91 6.87 4.50
N VAL A 43 -16.91 7.66 4.88
CA VAL A 43 -16.10 8.52 4.01
C VAL A 43 -14.62 8.28 4.25
N GLY A 44 -13.86 8.09 3.16
CA GLY A 44 -12.41 8.03 3.17
C GLY A 44 -11.79 8.78 2.01
N ILE A 45 -10.48 9.01 2.09
CA ILE A 45 -9.68 9.67 1.06
C ILE A 45 -8.75 8.65 0.43
N PHE A 46 -8.77 8.57 -0.90
CA PHE A 46 -7.82 7.77 -1.65
C PHE A 46 -6.88 8.67 -2.44
N MET A 47 -5.58 8.42 -2.34
CA MET A 47 -4.54 9.23 -2.94
C MET A 47 -3.65 8.41 -3.88
N HIS A 48 -3.69 8.78 -5.16
CA HIS A 48 -2.76 8.31 -6.18
C HIS A 48 -1.54 9.23 -6.21
N TRP A 49 -0.41 8.72 -5.73
CA TRP A 49 0.85 9.44 -5.73
C TRP A 49 2.02 8.49 -5.93
N GLY A 50 2.93 8.84 -6.84
CA GLY A 50 4.10 8.02 -7.18
C GLY A 50 4.89 8.64 -8.32
N VAL A 51 5.73 7.83 -8.99
CA VAL A 51 6.61 8.29 -10.08
C VAL A 51 5.82 8.93 -11.23
N TYR A 52 4.61 8.44 -11.53
CA TYR A 52 3.73 9.02 -12.55
C TYR A 52 3.31 10.47 -12.24
N SER A 53 3.43 10.93 -11.00
CA SER A 53 3.14 12.31 -10.63
C SER A 53 4.23 13.29 -11.08
N VAL A 54 5.46 12.82 -11.34
CA VAL A 54 6.58 13.67 -11.78
C VAL A 54 6.29 14.42 -13.09
N PRO A 55 5.89 13.77 -14.19
CA PRO A 55 5.57 14.48 -15.42
C PRO A 55 4.33 15.38 -15.29
N SER A 56 3.48 15.16 -14.29
CA SER A 56 2.27 15.97 -14.01
C SER A 56 1.38 16.18 -15.26
N PHE A 57 1.22 15.13 -16.05
CA PHE A 57 0.51 15.18 -17.32
C PHE A 57 -0.44 13.99 -17.47
N GLY A 58 -1.66 14.24 -17.94
CA GLY A 58 -2.65 13.18 -18.14
C GLY A 58 -3.15 12.59 -16.82
N SER A 59 -2.78 11.33 -16.55
CA SER A 59 -3.20 10.58 -15.35
C SER A 59 -2.10 9.63 -14.85
N GLU A 60 -2.40 8.90 -13.76
CA GLU A 60 -1.56 7.82 -13.21
C GLU A 60 -1.23 6.70 -14.22
N TRP A 61 -1.99 6.60 -15.31
CA TRP A 61 -1.73 5.70 -16.43
C TRP A 61 -0.66 6.21 -17.41
N PHE A 62 0.07 7.28 -17.08
CA PHE A 62 1.07 7.91 -17.95
C PHE A 62 2.01 6.90 -18.62
N TRP A 63 2.60 5.98 -17.83
CA TRP A 63 3.49 4.94 -18.36
C TRP A 63 2.81 4.07 -19.42
N TYR A 64 1.60 3.60 -19.16
CA TYR A 64 0.86 2.74 -20.08
C TYR A 64 0.41 3.50 -21.32
N LYS A 65 -0.03 4.75 -21.17
CA LYS A 65 -0.42 5.60 -22.32
C LYS A 65 0.77 5.92 -23.21
N TRP A 66 1.93 6.21 -22.63
CA TRP A 66 3.14 6.51 -23.36
C TRP A 66 3.80 5.26 -23.98
N LYS A 67 3.98 4.18 -23.20
CA LYS A 67 4.76 3.00 -23.61
C LYS A 67 3.91 1.82 -24.08
N GLY A 68 2.72 1.64 -23.51
CA GLY A 68 1.80 0.54 -23.82
C GLY A 68 0.96 0.86 -25.06
N THR A 69 0.00 1.79 -24.95
CA THR A 69 -0.88 2.16 -26.07
C THR A 69 -0.23 3.09 -27.07
N LYS A 70 0.88 3.75 -26.70
CA LYS A 70 1.59 4.71 -27.56
C LYS A 70 0.69 5.84 -28.07
N ASP A 71 -0.06 6.42 -27.14
CA ASP A 71 -0.94 7.56 -27.41
C ASP A 71 -0.11 8.76 -27.91
N SER A 72 -0.49 9.34 -29.06
CA SER A 72 0.26 10.41 -29.70
C SER A 72 0.43 11.63 -28.80
N THR A 73 -0.57 11.94 -27.98
CA THR A 73 -0.55 13.07 -27.05
C THR A 73 0.58 12.93 -26.02
N TYR A 74 0.81 11.71 -25.53
CA TYR A 74 1.85 11.42 -24.54
C TYR A 74 3.23 11.33 -25.20
N ILE A 75 3.32 10.83 -26.43
CA ILE A 75 4.56 10.81 -27.20
C ILE A 75 5.04 12.23 -27.49
N GLU A 76 4.16 13.09 -28.04
CA GLU A 76 4.46 14.48 -28.34
C GLU A 76 4.85 15.26 -27.09
N PHE A 77 4.16 15.02 -25.96
CA PHE A 77 4.54 15.60 -24.68
C PHE A 77 5.97 15.20 -24.27
N MET A 78 6.32 13.91 -24.43
CA MET A 78 7.67 13.44 -24.08
C MET A 78 8.74 14.02 -25.01
N GLU A 79 8.51 14.04 -26.33
CA GLU A 79 9.45 14.59 -27.31
C GLU A 79 9.70 16.09 -27.12
N LYS A 80 8.67 16.83 -26.67
CA LYS A 80 8.78 18.27 -26.44
C LYS A 80 9.48 18.64 -25.14
N ASN A 81 9.32 17.84 -24.08
CA ASN A 81 9.72 18.23 -22.72
C ASN A 81 10.92 17.45 -22.17
N TYR A 82 11.31 16.34 -22.79
CA TYR A 82 12.38 15.46 -22.29
C TYR A 82 13.39 15.14 -23.40
N PRO A 83 14.67 14.89 -23.04
CA PRO A 83 15.71 14.64 -24.03
C PRO A 83 15.47 13.32 -24.79
N PRO A 84 16.00 13.20 -26.03
CA PRO A 84 15.99 11.93 -26.75
C PRO A 84 16.59 10.80 -25.92
N GLY A 85 15.95 9.63 -25.92
CA GLY A 85 16.38 8.46 -25.15
C GLY A 85 15.88 8.41 -23.71
N PHE A 86 15.12 9.42 -23.24
CA PHE A 86 14.50 9.40 -21.91
C PHE A 86 13.56 8.20 -21.75
N SER A 87 13.71 7.48 -20.64
CA SER A 87 12.93 6.32 -20.26
C SER A 87 12.04 6.64 -19.06
N TYR A 88 11.01 5.82 -18.82
CA TYR A 88 10.14 6.02 -17.65
C TYR A 88 10.89 5.83 -16.33
N ALA A 89 11.95 5.01 -16.31
CA ALA A 89 12.76 4.81 -15.12
C ALA A 89 13.53 6.07 -14.70
N ASP A 90 13.83 6.96 -15.65
CA ASP A 90 14.54 8.21 -15.38
C ASP A 90 13.69 9.20 -14.56
N PHE A 91 12.37 8.99 -14.46
CA PHE A 91 11.51 9.75 -13.55
C PHE A 91 11.70 9.38 -12.08
N ALA A 92 12.15 8.17 -11.76
CA ALA A 92 12.27 7.72 -10.37
C ALA A 92 13.20 8.60 -9.51
N PRO A 93 14.43 8.95 -9.94
CA PRO A 93 15.28 9.88 -9.17
C PRO A 93 14.72 11.31 -9.13
N MET A 94 13.81 11.67 -10.04
CA MET A 94 13.13 12.98 -10.05
C MET A 94 11.94 13.03 -9.08
N PHE A 95 11.38 11.88 -8.69
CA PHE A 95 10.35 11.79 -7.66
C PHE A 95 10.99 11.95 -6.28
N LYS A 96 11.23 13.19 -5.85
CA LYS A 96 11.99 13.45 -4.62
C LYS A 96 11.14 13.63 -3.36
N ALA A 97 9.85 13.93 -3.52
CA ALA A 97 8.95 14.27 -2.41
C ALA A 97 9.51 15.37 -1.48
N GLU A 98 10.19 16.40 -2.02
CA GLU A 98 10.95 17.41 -1.25
C GLU A 98 10.10 18.15 -0.19
N PHE A 99 8.81 18.36 -0.45
CA PHE A 99 7.89 19.07 0.45
C PHE A 99 6.92 18.14 1.19
N TYR A 100 7.17 16.83 1.16
CA TYR A 100 6.30 15.85 1.80
C TYR A 100 6.41 15.89 3.33
N ASP A 101 5.31 16.28 3.97
CA ASP A 101 5.14 16.33 5.41
C ASP A 101 3.93 15.47 5.82
N PRO A 102 4.16 14.23 6.30
CA PRO A 102 3.08 13.30 6.62
C PRO A 102 2.22 13.79 7.79
N THR A 103 2.78 14.59 8.70
CA THR A 103 2.03 15.15 9.84
C THR A 103 1.04 16.20 9.36
N LYS A 104 1.44 17.07 8.42
CA LYS A 104 0.51 18.02 7.79
C LYS A 104 -0.59 17.31 7.02
N TRP A 105 -0.27 16.24 6.32
CA TRP A 105 -1.26 15.45 5.59
C TRP A 105 -2.26 14.77 6.54
N ALA A 106 -1.78 14.13 7.61
CA ALA A 106 -2.63 13.53 8.63
C ALA A 106 -3.59 14.57 9.25
N ALA A 107 -3.07 15.76 9.60
CA ALA A 107 -3.88 16.85 10.13
C ALA A 107 -4.94 17.33 9.12
N LEU A 108 -4.62 17.39 7.82
CA LEU A 108 -5.55 17.77 6.76
C LEU A 108 -6.65 16.71 6.56
N PHE A 109 -6.29 15.43 6.57
CA PHE A 109 -7.26 14.34 6.49
C PHE A 109 -8.20 14.30 7.69
N GLN A 110 -7.71 14.63 8.89
CA GLN A 110 -8.57 14.73 10.07
C GLN A 110 -9.56 15.89 9.94
N GLN A 111 -9.09 17.03 9.44
CA GLN A 111 -9.93 18.23 9.24
C GLN A 111 -10.97 18.05 8.14
N SER A 112 -10.73 17.19 7.15
CA SER A 112 -11.73 16.89 6.10
C SER A 112 -12.90 16.04 6.61
N GLY A 113 -12.78 15.45 7.80
CA GLY A 113 -13.77 14.54 8.37
C GLY A 113 -13.67 13.10 7.86
N ALA A 114 -12.66 12.78 7.05
CA ALA A 114 -12.41 11.42 6.58
C ALA A 114 -12.14 10.48 7.77
N LYS A 115 -12.62 9.25 7.67
CA LYS A 115 -12.46 8.20 8.69
C LYS A 115 -11.46 7.13 8.30
N TYR A 116 -11.11 7.07 7.01
CA TYR A 116 -9.96 6.30 6.55
C TYR A 116 -9.22 7.00 5.40
N VAL A 117 -7.95 6.66 5.26
CA VAL A 117 -7.08 7.12 4.16
C VAL A 117 -6.42 5.93 3.53
N VAL A 118 -6.43 5.88 2.20
CA VAL A 118 -5.71 4.90 1.40
C VAL A 118 -4.64 5.62 0.60
N LEU A 119 -3.40 5.14 0.67
CA LEU A 119 -2.31 5.57 -0.21
C LEU A 119 -1.99 4.49 -1.23
N THR A 120 -1.78 4.86 -2.50
CA THR A 120 -1.14 3.95 -3.46
C THR A 120 0.26 3.63 -3.00
N SER A 121 0.44 2.41 -2.52
CA SER A 121 1.77 1.89 -2.20
C SER A 121 2.53 1.49 -3.45
N LYS A 122 1.83 0.86 -4.41
CA LYS A 122 2.35 0.39 -5.69
C LYS A 122 1.23 0.50 -6.70
N HIS A 123 1.45 1.22 -7.77
CA HIS A 123 0.51 1.32 -8.87
C HIS A 123 0.93 0.40 -10.04
N HIS A 124 0.30 0.50 -11.21
CA HIS A 124 0.49 -0.42 -12.34
C HIS A 124 1.89 -0.38 -12.96
N GLU A 125 2.63 0.72 -12.80
CA GLU A 125 4.05 0.84 -13.20
C GLU A 125 5.02 0.11 -12.26
N GLY A 126 4.52 -0.44 -11.15
CA GLY A 126 5.27 -1.33 -10.26
C GLY A 126 6.23 -0.66 -9.29
N PHE A 127 6.33 0.68 -9.29
CA PHE A 127 7.15 1.41 -8.32
C PHE A 127 6.52 1.33 -6.94
N THR A 128 7.33 1.04 -5.91
CA THR A 128 6.83 0.91 -4.54
C THR A 128 7.21 2.13 -3.69
N ASN A 129 6.24 2.73 -3.01
CA ASN A 129 6.42 3.90 -2.13
C ASN A 129 6.93 3.50 -0.72
N TRP A 130 7.40 2.27 -0.54
CA TRP A 130 7.94 1.71 0.70
C TRP A 130 9.20 0.88 0.37
N PRO A 131 10.08 0.55 1.35
CA PRO A 131 11.31 -0.22 1.12
C PRO A 131 11.02 -1.71 0.83
N SER A 132 10.52 -2.01 -0.36
CA SER A 132 10.17 -3.37 -0.78
C SER A 132 11.43 -4.21 -1.07
N LYS A 133 11.57 -5.34 -0.39
CA LYS A 133 12.64 -6.32 -0.65
C LYS A 133 12.54 -7.01 -2.02
N THR A 134 11.36 -6.99 -2.65
CA THR A 134 11.11 -7.65 -3.94
C THR A 134 11.15 -6.69 -5.12
N SER A 135 11.10 -5.38 -4.88
CA SER A 135 11.20 -4.32 -5.90
C SER A 135 12.53 -3.56 -5.75
N TRP A 136 13.62 -4.31 -5.75
CA TRP A 136 14.98 -3.77 -5.61
C TRP A 136 15.27 -2.70 -6.67
N ASN A 137 15.81 -1.55 -6.26
CA ASN A 137 16.08 -0.37 -7.08
C ASN A 137 14.87 0.26 -7.78
N TRP A 138 13.64 -0.20 -7.49
CA TRP A 138 12.40 0.34 -8.03
C TRP A 138 11.42 0.67 -6.89
N ASN A 139 11.94 1.43 -5.93
CA ASN A 139 11.20 1.87 -4.75
C ASN A 139 11.71 3.20 -4.18
N ALA A 140 10.89 3.86 -3.37
CA ALA A 140 11.15 5.18 -2.81
C ALA A 140 12.30 5.25 -1.79
N MET A 141 12.76 4.11 -1.24
CA MET A 141 13.93 4.08 -0.38
C MET A 141 15.23 4.00 -1.20
N ASP A 142 15.24 3.21 -2.26
CA ASP A 142 16.43 2.97 -3.07
C ASP A 142 16.71 4.13 -4.05
N THR A 143 15.66 4.85 -4.51
CA THR A 143 15.80 5.97 -5.45
C THR A 143 14.75 7.05 -5.21
N GLY A 144 15.06 8.29 -5.60
CA GLY A 144 14.17 9.43 -5.46
C GLY A 144 14.14 9.98 -4.02
N PRO A 145 13.09 9.72 -3.22
CA PRO A 145 12.95 10.35 -1.89
C PRO A 145 13.92 9.82 -0.83
N HIS A 146 14.46 8.61 -1.02
CA HIS A 146 15.21 7.86 -0.01
C HIS A 146 14.48 7.74 1.33
N ARG A 147 13.18 7.43 1.25
CA ARG A 147 12.24 7.51 2.38
C ARG A 147 11.13 6.47 2.24
N ASP A 148 10.70 5.90 3.37
CA ASP A 148 9.50 5.06 3.44
C ASP A 148 8.25 5.95 3.50
N LEU A 149 7.71 6.32 2.34
CA LEU A 149 6.59 7.26 2.27
C LEU A 149 5.31 6.68 2.88
N VAL A 150 5.06 5.39 2.67
CA VAL A 150 3.90 4.67 3.23
C VAL A 150 4.04 4.54 4.74
N GLY A 151 5.19 4.09 5.23
CA GLY A 151 5.47 3.94 6.66
C GLY A 151 5.33 5.25 7.41
N ASP A 152 5.87 6.34 6.84
CA ASP A 152 5.80 7.67 7.45
C ASP A 152 4.37 8.21 7.53
N LEU A 153 3.55 8.01 6.48
CA LEU A 153 2.14 8.42 6.52
C LEU A 153 1.36 7.60 7.55
N ALA A 154 1.59 6.28 7.55
CA ALA A 154 0.95 5.37 8.49
C ALA A 154 1.25 5.76 9.94
N ALA A 155 2.52 6.06 10.24
CA ALA A 155 2.96 6.50 11.56
C ALA A 155 2.31 7.84 11.93
N ALA A 156 2.30 8.83 11.03
CA ALA A 156 1.70 10.13 11.30
C ALA A 156 0.20 10.01 11.60
N ILE A 157 -0.56 9.26 10.79
CA ILE A 157 -1.99 9.06 10.99
C ILE A 157 -2.24 8.36 12.34
N ARG A 158 -1.60 7.21 12.58
CA ARG A 158 -1.84 6.42 13.81
C ARG A 158 -1.46 7.15 15.10
N ASN A 159 -0.46 8.04 15.04
CA ASN A 159 0.03 8.73 16.23
C ASN A 159 -0.71 10.05 16.52
N SER A 160 -1.45 10.60 15.56
CA SER A 160 -2.00 11.97 15.69
C SER A 160 -3.48 12.11 15.34
N THR A 161 -4.14 11.05 14.89
CA THR A 161 -5.54 11.09 14.48
C THR A 161 -6.28 9.80 14.86
N ASP A 162 -7.61 9.84 14.81
CA ASP A 162 -8.48 8.66 14.97
C ASP A 162 -8.83 8.03 13.61
N ILE A 163 -8.04 8.30 12.57
CA ILE A 163 -8.30 7.86 11.19
C ILE A 163 -7.67 6.49 10.96
N HIS A 164 -8.39 5.60 10.28
CA HIS A 164 -7.84 4.34 9.83
C HIS A 164 -6.91 4.56 8.62
N PHE A 165 -5.70 4.01 8.67
CA PHE A 165 -4.78 4.02 7.54
C PHE A 165 -4.74 2.66 6.85
N ASP A 166 -4.93 2.68 5.54
CA ASP A 166 -4.73 1.53 4.66
C ASP A 166 -3.83 1.92 3.46
N TRP A 167 -3.36 0.92 2.74
CA TRP A 167 -2.50 1.11 1.59
C TRP A 167 -2.83 0.07 0.53
N ILE A 168 -2.89 0.51 -0.73
CA ILE A 168 -3.27 -0.36 -1.83
C ILE A 168 -2.10 -0.62 -2.77
N SER A 169 -1.99 -1.86 -3.20
CA SER A 169 -1.13 -2.30 -4.30
C SER A 169 -2.05 -2.66 -5.46
N ALA A 170 -1.75 -2.18 -6.66
CA ALA A 170 -2.60 -2.37 -7.86
C ALA A 170 -2.94 -3.84 -8.18
N PHE A 171 -2.19 -4.80 -7.63
CA PHE A 171 -2.52 -6.23 -7.76
C PHE A 171 -3.83 -6.60 -7.04
N VAL A 172 -4.21 -5.86 -6.00
CA VAL A 172 -5.45 -6.09 -5.24
C VAL A 172 -6.68 -5.57 -6.01
N LEU A 173 -6.55 -4.45 -6.72
CA LEU A 173 -7.64 -3.88 -7.54
C LEU A 173 -7.99 -4.76 -8.74
N SER A 174 -7.00 -5.33 -9.45
CA SER A 174 -7.27 -6.20 -10.61
C SER A 174 -8.03 -7.49 -10.26
N CYS A 175 -7.95 -7.95 -9.01
CA CYS A 175 -8.75 -9.08 -8.53
C CYS A 175 -10.21 -8.70 -8.28
N LEU A 176 -10.52 -7.43 -8.02
CA LEU A 176 -11.90 -6.95 -7.85
C LEU A 176 -12.60 -6.69 -9.19
N ASP A 177 -11.84 -6.43 -10.26
CA ASP A 177 -12.37 -6.16 -11.61
C ASP A 177 -12.48 -7.42 -12.50
N SER A 178 -12.17 -8.60 -11.97
CA SER A 178 -12.38 -9.85 -12.72
C SER A 178 -13.87 -10.24 -12.63
N PRO A 179 -14.61 -10.30 -13.75
CA PRO A 179 -16.00 -10.74 -13.72
C PRO A 179 -16.02 -12.16 -13.13
N ILE A 180 -16.88 -12.34 -12.11
CA ILE A 180 -17.24 -13.64 -11.56
C ILE A 180 -17.71 -14.49 -12.74
N GLN A 181 -16.83 -15.35 -13.26
CA GLN A 181 -17.22 -16.37 -14.22
C GLN A 181 -17.95 -17.44 -13.42
N SER A 182 -19.28 -17.45 -13.59
CA SER A 182 -20.20 -18.52 -13.22
C SER A 182 -19.82 -19.84 -13.88
#